data_AF-A0A9D7EH20-F1
#
_entry.id   AF-A0A9D7EH20-F1
#
_cell.length_a   1.000
_cell.length_b   1.000
_cell.length_c   1.000
_cell.angle_alpha   90.00
_cell.angle_beta   90.00
_cell.angle_gamma   90.00
#
_symmetry.space_group_name_H-M   'P 1'
#
loop_
_entity.id
_entity.type
_entity.pdbx_description
1 polymer ?
#
loop_
_entity_poly.entity_id
_entity_poly.type
_entity_poly.pdbx_seq_one_letter_code
_entity_poly.pdbx_strand_id
1 'polypeptide(L)'
;MNKAIAWKFTALFILVAAVALVAQGKPKDSFGRVDKADASIRQIKGNQFAIDLNWENDQQLTALAFPLLVRGNGFHMRYDSVAWTPRTDYFAVKSVRPLDSLQQVLVGLFATLDGSKPPLAEGKGKLATLFFTANAKSAIDGCNILIDTTFILPSNTLYGVTPDAQNVEPAFSVSKIGTDGKAVTCK
;
A
#
# COMPACT_ATOMS: atom_id res chain seq x y z
N MET A 1 47.98 20.13 -33.66
CA MET A 1 46.91 20.08 -32.64
C MET A 1 46.28 18.70 -32.63
N ASN A 2 46.43 17.97 -31.53
CA ASN A 2 46.12 16.53 -31.42
C ASN A 2 44.61 16.25 -31.34
N LYS A 3 44.04 15.63 -32.38
CA LYS A 3 42.64 15.17 -32.46
C LYS A 3 42.21 14.23 -31.32
N ALA A 4 43.17 13.62 -30.61
CA ALA A 4 42.91 12.69 -29.51
C ALA A 4 42.38 13.34 -28.22
N ILE A 5 42.56 14.65 -28.02
CA ILE A 5 42.12 15.34 -26.80
C ILE A 5 40.67 15.81 -26.92
N ALA A 6 40.21 16.19 -28.11
CA ALA A 6 38.84 16.64 -28.35
C ALA A 6 37.80 15.53 -28.11
N TRP A 7 38.15 14.27 -28.38
CA TRP A 7 37.19 13.15 -28.29
C TRP A 7 36.90 12.69 -26.85
N LYS A 8 37.83 12.90 -25.92
CA LYS A 8 37.63 12.52 -24.50
C LYS A 8 36.68 13.46 -23.76
N PHE A 9 36.57 14.72 -24.17
CA PHE A 9 35.64 15.68 -23.56
C PHE A 9 34.20 15.49 -24.04
N THR A 10 33.99 15.03 -25.28
CA THR A 10 32.63 14.77 -25.80
C THR A 10 31.97 13.57 -25.13
N ALA A 11 32.72 12.50 -24.85
CA ALA A 11 32.18 11.30 -24.19
C ALA A 11 31.77 11.55 -22.72
N LEU A 12 32.49 12.42 -22.01
CA LEU A 12 32.16 12.78 -20.63
C LEU A 12 30.89 13.64 -20.55
N PHE A 13 30.66 14.53 -21.52
CA PHE A 13 29.46 15.38 -21.57
C PHE A 13 28.18 14.57 -21.86
N ILE A 14 28.27 13.56 -22.73
CA ILE A 14 27.13 12.66 -23.03
C ILE A 14 26.75 11.81 -21.81
N LEU A 15 27.73 11.37 -21.02
CA LEU A 15 27.48 10.57 -19.81
C LEU A 15 26.81 11.40 -18.70
N VAL A 16 27.20 12.67 -18.52
CA VAL A 16 26.58 13.56 -17.51
C VAL A 16 25.15 13.95 -17.90
N ALA A 17 24.87 14.16 -19.19
CA ALA A 17 23.52 14.45 -19.68
C ALA A 17 22.56 13.24 -19.50
N ALA A 18 23.06 12.01 -19.69
CA ALA A 18 22.27 10.79 -19.49
C ALA A 18 21.88 10.59 -18.02
N VAL A 19 22.77 10.88 -17.06
CA VAL A 19 22.48 10.76 -15.62
C VAL A 19 21.44 11.80 -15.16
N ALA A 20 21.47 13.01 -15.73
CA ALA A 20 20.49 14.05 -15.41
C ALA A 20 19.07 13.72 -15.89
N LEU A 21 18.93 13.05 -17.05
CA LEU A 21 17.63 12.62 -17.58
C LEU A 21 17.00 11.48 -16.76
N VAL A 22 17.81 10.57 -16.20
CA VAL A 22 17.30 9.49 -15.32
C VAL A 22 16.80 10.02 -13.98
N ALA A 23 17.32 11.15 -13.50
CA ALA A 23 16.89 11.76 -12.23
C ALA A 23 15.54 12.50 -12.30
N GLN A 24 15.05 12.84 -13.50
CA GLN A 24 13.82 13.63 -13.70
C GLN A 24 12.53 12.79 -13.82
N GLY A 25 12.63 11.45 -13.81
CA GLY A 25 11.52 10.56 -14.16
C GLY A 25 10.73 9.95 -13.00
N LYS A 26 10.76 10.51 -11.78
CA LYS A 26 9.80 10.05 -10.76
C LYS A 26 8.42 10.60 -11.15
N PRO A 27 7.39 9.75 -11.33
CA PRO A 27 6.04 10.25 -11.53
C PRO A 27 5.73 11.19 -10.37
N LYS A 28 5.30 12.41 -10.68
CA LYS A 28 4.80 13.35 -9.69
C LYS A 28 3.29 13.35 -9.82
N ASP A 29 2.58 13.18 -8.72
CA ASP A 29 1.17 13.52 -8.69
C ASP A 29 1.02 15.05 -8.55
N SER A 30 -0.21 15.53 -8.44
CA SER A 30 -0.52 16.95 -8.25
C SER A 30 0.02 17.55 -6.94
N PHE A 31 0.54 16.73 -6.01
CA PHE A 31 0.96 17.12 -4.67
C PHE A 31 2.47 17.03 -4.45
N GLY A 32 3.17 16.23 -5.25
CA GLY A 32 4.62 16.22 -5.27
C GLY A 32 5.16 14.84 -5.65
N ARG A 33 5.20 13.93 -4.69
CA ARG A 33 5.68 12.56 -4.86
C ARG A 33 4.49 11.64 -4.80
N VAL A 34 4.46 10.62 -5.67
CA VAL A 34 3.39 9.60 -5.61
C VAL A 34 3.28 9.01 -4.20
N ASP A 35 2.09 9.15 -3.63
CA ASP A 35 1.67 8.45 -2.43
C ASP A 35 1.84 6.93 -2.58
N LYS A 36 2.00 6.23 -1.46
CA LYS A 36 2.19 4.78 -1.47
C LYS A 36 1.27 4.10 -0.49
N ALA A 37 0.69 3.02 -0.95
CA ALA A 37 -0.04 2.05 -0.16
C ALA A 37 0.70 0.72 -0.24
N ASP A 38 0.91 0.07 0.90
CA ASP A 38 1.52 -1.25 0.97
C ASP A 38 0.67 -2.19 1.81
N ALA A 39 0.53 -3.43 1.35
CA ALA A 39 0.01 -4.54 2.13
C ALA A 39 1.13 -5.57 2.38
N SER A 40 1.61 -5.64 3.62
CA SER A 40 2.63 -6.60 4.04
C SER A 40 1.97 -7.81 4.68
N ILE A 41 2.10 -9.01 4.10
CA ILE A 41 1.56 -10.24 4.69
C ILE A 41 2.63 -11.04 5.43
N ARG A 42 2.27 -11.56 6.61
CA ARG A 42 3.09 -12.49 7.40
C ARG A 42 2.27 -13.63 7.96
N GLN A 43 2.85 -14.81 8.02
CA GLN A 43 2.27 -15.96 8.71
C GLN A 43 2.48 -15.81 10.22
N ILE A 44 1.41 -15.94 10.99
CA ILE A 44 1.47 -15.88 12.45
C ILE A 44 1.70 -17.27 13.01
N LYS A 45 0.82 -18.21 12.64
CA LYS A 45 0.86 -19.60 13.08
C LYS A 45 -0.04 -20.47 12.22
N GLY A 46 0.50 -21.56 11.65
CA GLY A 46 -0.30 -22.49 10.85
C GLY A 46 -1.08 -21.75 9.76
N ASN A 47 -2.40 -21.82 9.78
CA ASN A 47 -3.26 -21.17 8.78
C ASN A 47 -3.69 -19.75 9.15
N GLN A 48 -3.05 -19.11 10.12
CA GLN A 48 -3.34 -17.74 10.56
C GLN A 48 -2.31 -16.76 10.00
N PHE A 49 -2.81 -15.66 9.43
CA PHE A 49 -2.03 -14.64 8.75
C PHE A 49 -2.39 -13.25 9.26
N ALA A 50 -1.41 -12.35 9.25
CA ALA A 50 -1.59 -10.92 9.45
C ALA A 50 -1.23 -10.17 8.17
N ILE A 51 -2.05 -9.20 7.79
CA ILE A 51 -1.80 -8.25 6.71
C ILE A 51 -1.69 -6.86 7.34
N ASP A 52 -0.49 -6.31 7.36
CA ASP A 52 -0.25 -4.94 7.77
C ASP A 52 -0.53 -4.00 6.60
N LEU A 53 -1.40 -3.02 6.81
CA LEU A 53 -1.69 -1.97 5.84
C LEU A 53 -0.87 -0.73 6.19
N ASN A 54 -0.08 -0.25 5.25
CA ASN A 54 0.76 0.92 5.39
C ASN A 54 0.36 1.99 4.37
N TRP A 55 0.52 3.25 4.76
CA TRP A 55 0.32 4.40 3.88
C TRP A 55 1.45 5.41 4.04
N GLU A 56 1.88 5.99 2.93
CA GLU A 56 2.81 7.11 2.83
C GLU A 56 2.15 8.21 2.01
N ASN A 57 1.99 9.40 2.60
CA ASN A 57 1.40 10.58 1.98
C ASN A 57 2.28 11.82 2.15
N ASP A 58 2.26 12.75 1.21
CA ASP A 58 2.95 14.05 1.29
C ASP A 58 2.04 15.28 1.39
N GLN A 59 0.75 15.03 1.57
CA GLN A 59 -0.34 15.98 1.77
C GLN A 59 -1.30 15.44 2.85
N GLN A 60 -2.10 16.32 3.46
CA GLN A 60 -3.09 15.91 4.45
C GLN A 60 -4.24 15.08 3.85
N LEU A 61 -4.73 14.09 4.60
CA LEU A 61 -5.83 13.22 4.15
C LEU A 61 -6.99 13.19 5.15
N THR A 62 -8.19 13.50 4.67
CA THR A 62 -9.45 13.50 5.43
C THR A 62 -10.17 12.15 5.34
N ALA A 63 -9.98 11.39 4.27
CA ALA A 63 -10.52 10.05 4.15
C ALA A 63 -9.56 9.10 3.41
N LEU A 64 -9.74 7.81 3.65
CA LEU A 64 -9.02 6.71 3.00
C LEU A 64 -9.97 5.56 2.72
N ALA A 65 -9.89 4.99 1.52
CA ALA A 65 -10.50 3.71 1.17
C ALA A 65 -9.38 2.72 0.77
N PHE A 66 -9.35 1.56 1.42
CA PHE A 66 -8.40 0.48 1.14
C PHE A 66 -9.18 -0.81 0.84
N PRO A 67 -9.64 -0.99 -0.42
CA PRO A 67 -10.27 -2.23 -0.85
C PRO A 67 -9.20 -3.30 -1.05
N LEU A 68 -9.42 -4.48 -0.50
CA LEU A 68 -8.52 -5.61 -0.60
C LEU A 68 -9.26 -6.82 -1.15
N LEU A 69 -8.65 -7.46 -2.13
CA LEU A 69 -8.94 -8.82 -2.53
C LEU A 69 -7.90 -9.72 -1.86
N VAL A 70 -8.30 -10.64 -0.99
CA VAL A 70 -7.38 -11.51 -0.24
C VAL A 70 -7.76 -12.96 -0.50
N ARG A 71 -6.99 -13.65 -1.34
CA ARG A 71 -7.31 -15.00 -1.85
C ARG A 71 -6.16 -15.96 -1.65
N GLY A 72 -6.47 -17.24 -1.43
CA GLY A 72 -5.51 -18.32 -1.50
C GLY A 72 -5.50 -19.00 -2.86
N ASN A 73 -4.35 -19.51 -3.29
CA ASN A 73 -4.28 -20.42 -4.43
C ASN A 73 -4.90 -21.78 -4.04
N GLY A 74 -6.18 -21.97 -4.35
CA GLY A 74 -6.92 -23.20 -4.06
C GLY A 74 -7.55 -23.27 -2.65
N PHE A 75 -7.63 -22.15 -1.92
CA PHE A 75 -8.30 -22.08 -0.62
C PHE A 75 -8.88 -20.68 -0.36
N HIS A 76 -9.86 -20.61 0.54
CA HIS A 76 -10.46 -19.34 0.96
C HIS A 76 -9.78 -18.76 2.20
N MET A 77 -9.61 -17.45 2.21
CA MET A 77 -9.21 -16.64 3.34
C MET A 77 -10.47 -16.12 4.03
N ARG A 78 -10.58 -16.35 5.33
CA ARG A 78 -11.64 -15.79 6.16
C ARG A 78 -11.08 -14.61 6.94
N TYR A 79 -11.75 -13.47 6.91
CA TYR A 79 -11.39 -12.37 7.78
C TYR A 79 -11.78 -12.70 9.24
N ASP A 80 -10.86 -12.44 10.17
CA ASP A 80 -11.12 -12.68 11.60
C ASP A 80 -11.29 -11.36 12.37
N SER A 81 -10.33 -10.43 12.25
CA SER A 81 -10.34 -9.19 13.03
C SER A 81 -9.39 -8.12 12.49
N VAL A 82 -9.44 -6.92 13.10
CA VAL A 82 -8.54 -5.79 12.82
C VAL A 82 -7.97 -5.24 14.12
N ALA A 83 -6.68 -4.89 14.09
CA ALA A 83 -6.04 -4.04 15.10
C ALA A 83 -5.63 -2.71 14.45
N TRP A 84 -6.13 -1.61 15.02
CA TRP A 84 -5.81 -0.26 14.56
C TRP A 84 -4.54 0.28 15.22
N THR A 85 -3.86 1.19 14.53
CA THR A 85 -2.67 1.86 15.06
C THR A 85 -2.95 3.31 15.45
N PRO A 86 -2.09 3.96 16.26
CA PRO A 86 -2.27 5.37 16.62
C PRO A 86 -2.32 6.35 15.44
N ARG A 87 -1.72 5.99 14.29
CA ARG A 87 -1.82 6.82 13.06
C ARG A 87 -3.27 7.00 12.61
N THR A 88 -4.17 6.10 12.99
CA THR A 88 -5.58 6.16 12.61
C THR A 88 -6.46 6.92 13.61
N ASP A 89 -5.91 7.46 14.70
CA ASP A 89 -6.69 8.18 15.72
C ASP A 89 -7.19 9.55 15.26
N TYR A 90 -6.60 10.08 14.19
CA TYR A 90 -7.07 11.24 13.42
C TYR A 90 -8.45 11.00 12.79
N PHE A 91 -8.79 9.75 12.48
CA PHE A 91 -10.09 9.40 11.91
C PHE A 91 -11.13 9.20 13.02
N ALA A 92 -12.33 9.73 12.82
CA ALA A 92 -13.45 9.49 13.71
C ALA A 92 -14.15 8.17 13.39
N VAL A 93 -14.21 7.81 12.11
CA VAL A 93 -14.77 6.55 11.65
C VAL A 93 -13.63 5.66 11.18
N LYS A 94 -13.58 4.46 11.75
CA LYS A 94 -12.70 3.37 11.35
C LYS A 94 -13.58 2.15 11.12
N SER A 95 -13.64 1.66 9.89
CA SER A 95 -14.55 0.58 9.51
C SER A 95 -13.84 -0.49 8.70
N VAL A 96 -14.25 -1.74 8.91
CA VAL A 96 -13.86 -2.87 8.09
C VAL A 96 -15.12 -3.61 7.69
N ARG A 97 -15.32 -3.78 6.37
CA ARG A 97 -16.44 -4.52 5.79
C ARG A 97 -15.92 -5.74 5.04
N PRO A 98 -15.81 -6.90 5.70
CA PRO A 98 -15.45 -8.15 5.03
C PRO A 98 -16.63 -8.71 4.24
N LEU A 99 -16.35 -9.33 3.10
CA LEU A 99 -17.24 -10.19 2.32
C LEU A 99 -16.48 -11.46 1.98
N ASP A 100 -16.45 -12.41 2.91
CA ASP A 100 -15.65 -13.65 2.80
C ASP A 100 -16.03 -14.47 1.57
N SER A 101 -17.30 -14.51 1.17
CA SER A 101 -17.76 -15.23 -0.03
C SER A 101 -17.13 -14.72 -1.32
N LEU A 102 -16.75 -13.44 -1.37
CA LEU A 102 -16.09 -12.80 -2.50
C LEU A 102 -14.58 -12.61 -2.29
N GLN A 103 -14.09 -12.99 -1.11
CA GLN A 103 -12.69 -12.82 -0.71
C GLN A 103 -12.26 -11.35 -0.71
N GLN A 104 -13.16 -10.48 -0.23
CA GLN A 104 -13.04 -9.04 -0.26
C GLN A 104 -13.06 -8.46 1.15
N VAL A 105 -12.25 -7.42 1.39
CA VAL A 105 -12.29 -6.63 2.62
C VAL A 105 -12.17 -5.16 2.23
N LEU A 106 -13.17 -4.35 2.59
CA LEU A 106 -13.09 -2.90 2.44
C LEU A 106 -12.72 -2.28 3.79
N VAL A 107 -11.56 -1.62 3.86
CA VAL A 107 -11.17 -0.79 4.99
C VAL A 107 -11.48 0.66 4.65
N GLY A 108 -12.24 1.33 5.52
CA GLY A 108 -12.60 2.73 5.34
C GLY A 108 -12.22 3.56 6.56
N LEU A 109 -11.58 4.70 6.34
CA LEU A 109 -11.26 5.67 7.37
C LEU A 109 -11.79 7.04 6.96
N PHE A 110 -12.49 7.73 7.87
CA PHE A 110 -13.05 9.06 7.61
C PHE A 110 -12.84 9.96 8.83
N ALA A 111 -12.34 11.17 8.57
CA ALA A 111 -12.26 12.22 9.56
C ALA A 111 -13.66 12.80 9.81
N THR A 112 -13.78 13.59 10.87
CA THR A 112 -15.04 14.26 11.20
C THR A 112 -15.36 15.35 10.19
N LEU A 113 -16.62 15.43 9.75
CA LEU A 113 -17.09 16.50 8.86
C LEU A 113 -17.17 17.86 9.55
N ASP A 114 -17.28 17.87 10.89
CA ASP A 114 -17.33 19.10 11.70
C ASP A 114 -15.95 19.70 11.99
N GLY A 115 -14.87 19.08 11.50
CA GLY A 115 -13.49 19.53 11.72
C GLY A 115 -12.97 19.35 13.14
N SER A 116 -13.70 18.65 14.03
CA SER A 116 -13.27 18.42 15.43
C SER A 116 -12.01 17.56 15.55
N LYS A 117 -11.73 16.72 14.55
CA LYS A 117 -10.44 16.05 14.39
C LYS A 117 -9.69 16.59 13.18
N PRO A 118 -8.38 16.89 13.31
CA PRO A 118 -7.57 17.27 12.17
C PRO A 118 -7.44 16.10 11.19
N PRO A 119 -7.27 16.37 9.88
CA PRO A 119 -6.92 15.37 8.89
C PRO A 119 -5.66 14.59 9.28
N LEU A 120 -5.49 13.40 8.71
CA LEU A 120 -4.25 12.64 8.81
C LEU A 120 -3.09 13.48 8.28
N ALA A 121 -2.08 13.69 9.12
CA ALA A 121 -0.88 14.41 8.75
C ALA A 121 -0.03 13.65 7.71
N GLU A 122 0.82 14.39 7.04
CA GLU A 122 1.85 13.88 6.12
C GLU A 122 2.74 12.83 6.79
N GLY A 123 3.33 11.98 5.98
CA GLY A 123 4.36 11.03 6.39
C GLY A 123 3.97 9.59 6.12
N LYS A 124 4.65 8.68 6.81
CA LYS A 124 4.56 7.23 6.58
C LYS A 124 4.21 6.49 7.85
N GLY A 125 3.35 5.50 7.75
CA GLY A 125 3.16 4.55 8.83
C GLY A 125 2.13 3.47 8.56
N LYS A 126 2.10 2.50 9.46
CA LYS A 126 1.05 1.49 9.51
C LYS A 126 -0.28 2.16 9.87
N LEU A 127 -1.36 1.73 9.22
CA LEU A 127 -2.73 2.11 9.54
C LEU A 127 -3.39 1.03 10.41
N ALA A 128 -3.33 -0.21 9.95
CA ALA A 128 -3.99 -1.34 10.60
C ALA A 128 -3.24 -2.65 10.37
N THR A 129 -3.50 -3.63 11.22
CA THR A 129 -3.19 -5.04 10.98
C THR A 129 -4.51 -5.80 10.87
N LEU A 130 -4.76 -6.41 9.70
CA LEU A 130 -5.89 -7.29 9.46
C LEU A 130 -5.48 -8.74 9.72
N PHE A 131 -6.33 -9.50 10.40
CA PHE A 131 -6.07 -10.91 10.73
C PHE A 131 -6.99 -11.81 9.93
N PHE A 132 -6.42 -12.89 9.39
CA PHE A 132 -7.13 -13.85 8.55
C PHE A 132 -6.78 -15.28 8.92
N THR A 133 -7.73 -16.18 8.65
CA THR A 133 -7.55 -17.63 8.73
C THR A 133 -7.80 -18.26 7.36
N ALA A 134 -6.83 -19.02 6.85
CA ALA A 134 -7.00 -19.82 5.65
C ALA A 134 -7.81 -21.09 5.94
N ASN A 135 -8.86 -21.31 5.16
CA ASN A 135 -9.64 -22.55 5.20
C ASN A 135 -8.96 -23.62 4.35
N ALA A 136 -7.90 -24.22 4.91
CA ALA A 136 -7.14 -25.30 4.31
C ALA A 136 -6.92 -26.45 5.30
N LYS A 137 -6.81 -27.68 4.79
CA LYS A 137 -6.59 -28.89 5.63
C LYS A 137 -5.15 -29.01 6.13
N SER A 138 -4.20 -28.40 5.44
CA SER A 138 -2.77 -28.41 5.78
C SER A 138 -2.25 -27.00 6.00
N ALA A 139 -1.04 -26.88 6.56
CA ALA A 139 -0.35 -25.61 6.69
C ALA A 139 -0.12 -24.99 5.30
N ILE A 140 -0.43 -23.70 5.18
CA ILE A 140 -0.28 -22.93 3.94
C ILE A 140 1.00 -22.10 3.98
N ASP A 141 1.71 -22.09 2.85
CA ASP A 141 2.78 -21.12 2.58
C ASP A 141 2.16 -19.75 2.22
N GLY A 142 2.60 -18.68 2.88
CA GLY A 142 2.19 -17.31 2.57
C GLY A 142 2.48 -16.89 1.13
N CYS A 143 3.39 -17.57 0.43
CA CYS A 143 3.59 -17.41 -1.01
C CYS A 143 2.36 -17.76 -1.85
N ASN A 144 1.45 -18.60 -1.36
CA ASN A 144 0.20 -18.93 -2.05
C ASN A 144 -0.94 -17.95 -1.80
N ILE A 145 -0.72 -16.89 -1.01
CA ILE A 145 -1.72 -15.85 -0.78
C ILE A 145 -1.52 -14.71 -1.77
N LEU A 146 -2.60 -14.33 -2.43
CA LEU A 146 -2.70 -13.24 -3.38
C LEU A 146 -3.45 -12.08 -2.71
N ILE A 147 -2.86 -10.90 -2.75
CA ILE A 147 -3.46 -9.65 -2.29
C ILE A 147 -3.48 -8.70 -3.48
N ASP A 148 -4.60 -8.02 -3.68
CA ASP A 148 -4.73 -6.99 -4.70
C ASP A 148 -5.69 -5.89 -4.21
N THR A 149 -5.61 -4.71 -4.80
CA THR A 149 -6.53 -3.60 -4.60
C THR A 149 -7.35 -3.39 -5.86
N THR A 150 -8.22 -4.34 -6.15
CA THR A 150 -9.18 -4.21 -7.26
C THR A 150 -10.41 -3.44 -6.80
N PHE A 151 -11.11 -2.84 -7.76
CA PHE A 151 -12.45 -2.27 -7.57
C PHE A 151 -13.39 -3.23 -6.81
N ILE A 152 -14.03 -2.75 -5.75
CA ILE A 152 -15.09 -3.47 -5.01
C ILE A 152 -16.40 -2.70 -5.13
N LEU A 153 -17.49 -3.39 -5.49
CA LEU A 153 -18.82 -2.78 -5.61
C LEU A 153 -19.28 -2.03 -4.33
N PRO A 154 -20.07 -0.95 -4.47
CA PRO A 154 -20.59 -0.42 -5.73
C PRO A 154 -19.61 0.48 -6.50
N SER A 155 -18.56 1.06 -5.89
CA SER A 155 -17.48 1.79 -6.59
C SER A 155 -16.29 2.15 -5.67
N ASN A 156 -15.75 1.18 -4.94
CA ASN A 156 -14.63 1.42 -4.03
C ASN A 156 -13.32 1.06 -4.72
N THR A 157 -12.50 2.06 -5.00
CA THR A 157 -11.10 1.93 -5.41
C THR A 157 -10.18 2.29 -4.23
N LEU A 158 -8.88 2.02 -4.38
CA LEU A 158 -7.87 2.48 -3.43
C LEU A 158 -7.63 3.97 -3.66
N TYR A 159 -8.00 4.81 -2.69
CA TYR A 159 -7.76 6.25 -2.77
C TYR A 159 -7.75 6.91 -1.39
N GLY A 160 -7.08 8.04 -1.32
CA GLY A 160 -7.24 9.03 -0.26
C GLY A 160 -8.04 10.24 -0.75
N VAL A 161 -8.54 11.04 0.19
CA VAL A 161 -9.24 12.30 -0.09
C VAL A 161 -8.62 13.39 0.75
N THR A 162 -8.23 14.50 0.14
CA THR A 162 -7.70 15.69 0.83
C THR A 162 -8.82 16.53 1.49
N PRO A 163 -8.50 17.48 2.38
CA PRO A 163 -9.50 18.37 2.99
C PRO A 163 -10.30 19.20 1.99
N ASP A 164 -9.72 19.52 0.83
CA ASP A 164 -10.36 20.23 -0.28
C ASP A 164 -11.01 19.28 -1.31
N ALA A 165 -11.27 18.03 -0.91
CA ALA A 165 -11.99 17.02 -1.69
C ALA A 165 -11.32 16.58 -3.01
N GLN A 166 -9.99 16.67 -3.08
CA GLN A 166 -9.23 16.09 -4.18
C GLN A 166 -8.94 14.61 -3.90
N ASN A 167 -9.07 13.78 -4.94
CA ASN A 167 -8.73 12.37 -4.87
C ASN A 167 -7.22 12.17 -5.01
N VAL A 168 -6.71 11.21 -4.26
CA VAL A 168 -5.30 10.83 -4.26
C VAL A 168 -5.21 9.34 -4.54
N GLU A 169 -4.57 8.97 -5.63
CA GLU A 169 -4.40 7.57 -6.03
C GLU A 169 -2.96 7.13 -5.71
N PRO A 170 -2.75 6.30 -4.68
CA PRO A 170 -1.41 5.85 -4.32
C PRO A 170 -0.91 4.78 -5.29
N ALA A 171 0.42 4.66 -5.41
CA ALA A 171 1.03 3.45 -5.92
C ALA A 171 0.82 2.31 -4.92
N PHE A 172 0.23 1.20 -5.37
CA PHE A 172 0.02 0.03 -4.54
C PHE A 172 1.14 -1.00 -4.68
N SER A 173 1.52 -1.63 -3.57
CA SER A 173 2.46 -2.74 -3.54
C SER A 173 2.07 -3.78 -2.50
N VAL A 174 2.50 -5.02 -2.74
CA VAL A 174 2.32 -6.13 -1.80
C VAL A 174 3.68 -6.69 -1.47
N SER A 175 3.95 -6.87 -0.18
CA SER A 175 5.16 -7.48 0.31
C SER A 175 4.84 -8.72 1.16
N LYS A 176 5.70 -9.72 1.08
CA LYS A 176 5.56 -10.98 1.82
C LYS A 176 6.70 -11.08 2.80
N ILE A 177 6.37 -11.31 4.07
CA ILE A 177 7.32 -11.30 5.17
C ILE A 177 7.41 -12.71 5.75
N GLY A 178 8.64 -13.22 5.81
CA GLY A 178 8.97 -14.51 6.38
C GLY A 178 8.85 -14.52 7.91
N THR A 179 9.00 -15.71 8.49
CA THR A 179 8.97 -15.88 9.95
C THR A 179 10.15 -15.19 10.65
N ASP A 180 11.22 -14.90 9.92
CA ASP A 180 12.40 -14.14 10.37
C ASP A 180 12.22 -12.61 10.25
N GLY A 181 11.05 -12.15 9.81
CA GLY A 181 10.73 -10.73 9.62
C GLY A 181 11.32 -10.12 8.35
N LYS A 182 11.95 -10.91 7.47
CA LYS A 182 12.52 -10.42 6.21
C LYS A 182 11.55 -10.58 5.04
N ALA A 183 11.73 -9.75 4.02
CA ALA A 183 10.99 -9.90 2.78
C ALA A 183 11.36 -11.24 2.10
N VAL A 184 10.33 -11.97 1.66
CA VAL A 184 10.46 -13.26 0.97
C VAL A 184 10.08 -13.08 -0.48
N THR A 185 10.93 -13.56 -1.38
CA THR A 185 10.61 -13.67 -2.81
C THR A 185 9.89 -14.98 -3.06
N CYS A 186 8.61 -14.89 -3.44
CA CYS A 186 7.85 -16.04 -3.88
C CYS A 186 8.18 -16.34 -5.34
N LYS A 187 8.45 -17.62 -5.62
CA LYS A 187 8.73 -18.12 -6.97
C LYS A 187 7.43 -18.48 -7.69
#